data_AF-A0A0L0WDP1-F1
#
_entry.id   AF-A0A0L0WDP1-F1
#
_cell.length_a   1.000
_cell.length_b   1.000
_cell.length_c   1.000
_cell.angle_alpha   90.00
_cell.angle_beta   90.00
_cell.angle_gamma   90.00
#
_symmetry.space_group_name_H-M   'P 1'
#
loop_
_entity.id
_entity.type
_entity.pdbx_description
1 polymer ?
#
loop_
_entity_poly.entity_id
_entity_poly.type
_entity_poly.pdbx_seq_one_letter_code
_entity_poly.pdbx_strand_id
1 'polypeptide(L)'
;MNKGAQQPWIKYSMKRIKRIYLPFIIISLIYGLYFFMVDGKGFTFLDVILGETAVHLYFIIHYMIFTLLAPFLYKIKYKLRYYCMWFMVFSNFAICLALEIQKSYGIKLITYNGINPGKWWGFLALGMIVAGRQNIFRYINNHRLKVILLSSLVTVIGTLLPFWTNTVGYMYNRSSLFPLAIGVTVLIIAIFEQREVPGKNTLASIGQKSFGIYLIHLFIIHFLKYILEIKVPLLVSIFTIIICLHILDIGKLLWSSLANLITGGKSKVIVVDYKENL
;
A
#
# COMPACT_ATOMS: atom_id res chain seq x y z
N MET A 1 13.02 20.74 -3.41
CA MET A 1 12.11 20.40 -2.28
C MET A 1 10.69 20.35 -2.82
N ASN A 2 9.95 19.28 -2.54
CA ASN A 2 8.66 19.00 -3.19
C ASN A 2 7.56 19.96 -2.67
N LYS A 3 6.95 20.74 -3.58
CA LYS A 3 5.97 21.82 -3.26
C LYS A 3 4.75 21.34 -2.46
N GLY A 4 4.47 20.04 -2.45
CA GLY A 4 3.35 19.43 -1.71
C GLY A 4 3.46 19.52 -0.19
N ALA A 5 4.67 19.60 0.38
CA ALA A 5 4.87 19.68 1.84
C ALA A 5 4.71 21.11 2.41
N GLN A 6 4.59 22.12 1.56
CA GLN A 6 4.42 23.53 1.95
C GLN A 6 2.97 24.02 1.85
N GLN A 7 2.04 23.21 1.35
CA GLN A 7 0.63 23.58 1.36
C GLN A 7 0.09 23.63 2.80
N PRO A 8 -0.87 24.53 3.11
CA PRO A 8 -1.54 24.53 4.41
C PRO A 8 -2.06 23.12 4.72
N TRP A 9 -1.72 22.60 5.90
CA TRP A 9 -2.01 21.22 6.30
C TRP A 9 -3.49 20.86 6.11
N ILE A 10 -4.39 21.79 6.38
CA ILE A 10 -5.84 21.62 6.19
C ILE A 10 -6.18 21.33 4.73
N LYS A 11 -5.62 22.11 3.79
CA LYS A 11 -5.86 21.92 2.34
C LYS A 11 -5.29 20.60 1.85
N TYR A 12 -4.09 20.24 2.31
CA TYR A 12 -3.47 18.94 2.01
C TYR A 12 -4.32 17.78 2.52
N SER A 13 -4.72 17.83 3.80
CA SER A 13 -5.49 16.80 4.47
C SER A 13 -6.86 16.64 3.84
N MET A 14 -7.56 17.74 3.55
CA MET A 14 -8.87 17.71 2.88
C MET A 14 -8.79 17.06 1.49
N LYS A 15 -7.74 17.36 0.72
CA LYS A 15 -7.49 16.71 -0.58
C LYS A 15 -7.29 15.20 -0.42
N ARG A 16 -6.58 14.76 0.63
CA ARG A 16 -6.34 13.34 0.92
C ARG A 16 -7.60 12.63 1.40
N ILE A 17 -8.38 13.26 2.29
CA ILE A 17 -9.66 12.75 2.77
C ILE A 17 -10.60 12.51 1.58
N LYS A 18 -10.81 13.50 0.71
CA LYS A 18 -11.69 13.33 -0.46
C LYS A 18 -11.23 12.24 -1.42
N ARG A 19 -9.92 12.07 -1.59
CA ARG A 19 -9.35 11.14 -2.57
C ARG A 19 -9.18 9.70 -2.07
N ILE A 20 -9.03 9.52 -0.76
CA ILE A 20 -8.71 8.23 -0.14
C ILE A 20 -9.82 7.82 0.82
N TYR A 21 -10.20 8.70 1.75
CA TYR A 21 -11.15 8.40 2.82
C TYR A 21 -12.56 8.17 2.30
N LEU A 22 -13.04 9.05 1.42
CA LEU A 22 -14.39 8.93 0.88
C LEU A 22 -14.56 7.65 0.04
N PRO A 23 -13.68 7.34 -0.94
CA PRO A 23 -13.74 6.06 -1.64
C PRO A 23 -13.60 4.86 -0.71
N PHE A 24 -12.74 4.94 0.29
CA PHE A 24 -12.58 3.88 1.28
C PHE A 24 -13.87 3.61 2.07
N ILE A 25 -14.54 4.65 2.57
CA ILE A 25 -15.81 4.51 3.30
C ILE A 25 -16.87 3.91 2.39
N ILE A 26 -17.02 4.44 1.16
CA ILE A 26 -18.01 3.94 0.20
C ILE A 26 -17.77 2.44 -0.07
N ILE A 27 -16.53 2.05 -0.35
CA ILE A 27 -16.19 0.65 -0.59
C ILE A 27 -16.39 -0.19 0.68
N SER A 28 -16.05 0.31 1.86
CA SER A 28 -16.26 -0.41 3.13
C SER A 28 -17.76 -0.64 3.40
N LEU A 29 -18.61 0.33 3.07
CA LEU A 29 -20.07 0.16 3.15
C LEU A 29 -20.57 -0.88 2.14
N ILE A 30 -20.05 -0.86 0.91
CA ILE A 30 -20.36 -1.89 -0.10
C ILE A 30 -19.91 -3.27 0.40
N TYR A 31 -18.74 -3.38 1.05
CA TYR A 31 -18.27 -4.64 1.65
C TYR A 31 -19.22 -5.11 2.74
N GLY A 32 -19.64 -4.19 3.61
CA GLY A 32 -20.58 -4.54 4.67
C GLY A 32 -21.91 -5.03 4.14
N LEU A 33 -22.46 -4.35 3.13
CA LEU A 33 -23.71 -4.77 2.49
C LEU A 33 -23.56 -6.15 1.82
N TYR A 34 -22.45 -6.36 1.11
CA TYR A 34 -22.16 -7.62 0.45
C TYR A 34 -22.07 -8.79 1.44
N PHE A 35 -21.27 -8.65 2.50
CA PHE A 35 -21.11 -9.70 3.51
C PHE A 35 -22.41 -9.95 4.29
N PHE A 36 -23.19 -8.90 4.52
CA PHE A 36 -24.51 -9.03 5.14
C PHE A 36 -25.47 -9.83 4.26
N MET A 37 -25.51 -9.55 2.94
CA MET A 37 -26.42 -10.23 2.02
C MET A 37 -26.00 -11.65 1.65
N VAL A 38 -24.70 -11.89 1.49
CA VAL A 38 -24.17 -13.18 1.00
C VAL A 38 -23.86 -14.14 2.15
N ASP A 39 -23.19 -13.66 3.21
CA ASP A 39 -22.71 -14.50 4.31
C ASP A 39 -23.60 -14.40 5.56
N GLY A 40 -24.61 -13.52 5.57
CA GLY A 40 -25.51 -13.31 6.72
C GLY A 40 -24.82 -12.72 7.95
N LYS A 41 -23.60 -12.18 7.80
CA LYS A 41 -22.79 -11.65 8.90
C LYS A 41 -22.98 -10.14 9.03
N GLY A 42 -23.15 -9.68 10.27
CA GLY A 42 -23.08 -8.26 10.59
C GLY A 42 -21.69 -7.71 10.28
N PHE A 43 -21.64 -6.56 9.63
CA PHE A 43 -20.41 -5.83 9.35
C PHE A 43 -20.49 -4.46 9.99
N THR A 44 -19.66 -4.22 11.00
CA THR A 44 -19.66 -2.99 11.78
C THR A 44 -18.51 -2.07 11.37
N PHE A 45 -18.56 -0.82 11.83
CA PHE A 45 -17.42 0.07 11.65
C PHE A 45 -16.17 -0.38 12.42
N LEU A 46 -16.37 -1.09 13.55
CA LEU A 46 -15.27 -1.66 14.34
C LEU A 46 -14.55 -2.77 13.57
N ASP A 47 -15.27 -3.56 12.77
CA ASP A 47 -14.67 -4.55 11.88
C ASP A 47 -13.66 -3.96 10.90
N VAL A 48 -13.96 -2.76 10.38
CA VAL A 48 -13.08 -2.01 9.47
C VAL A 48 -11.86 -1.48 10.22
N ILE A 49 -12.06 -0.97 11.44
CA ILE A 49 -11.01 -0.39 12.30
C ILE A 49 -10.05 -1.45 12.82
N LEU A 50 -10.59 -2.54 13.34
CA LEU A 50 -9.85 -3.63 13.98
C LEU A 50 -9.34 -4.63 12.95
N GLY A 51 -9.88 -4.62 11.74
CA GLY A 51 -9.48 -5.51 10.66
C GLY A 51 -9.93 -6.96 10.88
N GLU A 52 -11.02 -7.20 11.61
CA GLU A 52 -11.47 -8.55 11.99
C GLU A 52 -12.07 -9.31 10.80
N THR A 53 -13.02 -8.70 10.07
CA THR A 53 -13.62 -9.30 8.85
C THR A 53 -12.94 -8.84 7.55
N ALA A 54 -12.24 -7.71 7.56
CA ALA A 54 -11.54 -7.17 6.40
C ALA A 54 -10.11 -6.73 6.75
N VAL A 55 -9.26 -7.71 7.08
CA VAL A 55 -7.83 -7.54 7.43
C VAL A 55 -7.07 -6.66 6.42
N HIS A 56 -7.53 -6.58 5.18
CA HIS A 56 -6.92 -5.75 4.15
C HIS A 56 -7.34 -4.27 4.27
N LEU A 57 -8.60 -3.96 4.64
CA LEU A 57 -9.04 -2.57 4.83
C LEU A 57 -8.29 -1.88 5.99
N TYR A 58 -7.83 -2.66 6.96
CA TYR A 58 -6.96 -2.22 8.06
C TYR A 58 -5.70 -1.47 7.60
N PHE A 59 -5.07 -1.87 6.48
CA PHE A 59 -3.87 -1.18 5.97
C PHE A 59 -4.16 0.26 5.55
N ILE A 60 -5.37 0.51 5.03
CA ILE A 60 -5.75 1.84 4.55
C ILE A 60 -5.83 2.81 5.72
N ILE A 61 -6.31 2.37 6.89
CA ILE A 61 -6.35 3.20 8.10
C ILE A 61 -4.94 3.62 8.52
N HIS A 62 -3.97 2.70 8.48
CA HIS A 62 -2.57 3.00 8.77
C HIS A 62 -2.01 4.01 7.77
N TYR A 63 -2.28 3.79 6.49
CA TYR A 63 -1.90 4.71 5.43
C TYR A 63 -2.48 6.11 5.63
N MET A 64 -3.74 6.22 6.07
CA MET A 64 -4.37 7.51 6.40
C MET A 64 -3.67 8.19 7.58
N ILE A 65 -3.48 7.47 8.68
CA ILE A 65 -2.78 7.99 9.87
C ILE A 65 -1.42 8.55 9.45
N PHE A 66 -0.63 7.79 8.69
CA PHE A 66 0.66 8.25 8.19
C PHE A 66 0.56 9.43 7.24
N THR A 67 -0.41 9.45 6.34
CA THR A 67 -0.59 10.55 5.40
C THR A 67 -0.94 11.86 6.12
N LEU A 68 -1.74 11.80 7.18
CA LEU A 68 -2.13 12.96 7.98
C LEU A 68 -1.00 13.43 8.92
N LEU A 69 -0.21 12.48 9.45
CA LEU A 69 0.88 12.75 10.39
C LEU A 69 2.21 13.12 9.73
N ALA A 70 2.48 12.64 8.50
CA ALA A 70 3.74 12.88 7.80
C ALA A 70 4.11 14.37 7.64
N PRO A 71 3.18 15.31 7.37
CA PRO A 71 3.51 16.73 7.33
C PRO A 71 4.09 17.26 8.63
N PHE A 72 3.68 16.73 9.80
CA PHE A 72 4.24 17.14 11.09
C PHE A 72 5.69 16.68 11.25
N LEU A 73 6.04 15.49 10.77
CA LEU A 73 7.45 15.04 10.72
C LEU A 73 8.31 16.03 9.93
N TYR A 74 7.79 16.61 8.84
CA TYR A 74 8.54 17.60 8.06
C TYR A 74 8.74 18.95 8.75
N LYS A 75 7.89 19.30 9.72
CA LYS A 75 8.05 20.52 10.55
C LYS A 75 9.19 20.40 11.57
N ILE A 76 9.63 19.18 11.87
CA ILE A 76 10.74 18.93 12.81
C ILE A 76 12.08 19.35 12.16
N LYS A 77 13.00 19.90 12.98
CA LYS A 77 14.38 20.23 12.56
C LYS A 77 15.06 19.01 11.94
N TYR A 78 15.85 19.22 10.89
CA TYR A 78 16.43 18.15 10.06
C TYR A 78 17.13 17.03 10.87
N LYS A 79 18.02 17.40 11.80
CA LYS A 79 18.76 16.41 12.63
C LYS A 79 17.81 15.53 13.44
N LEU A 80 16.84 16.13 14.12
CA LEU A 80 15.87 15.39 14.94
C LEU A 80 14.93 14.55 14.07
N ARG A 81 14.49 15.08 12.93
CA ARG A 81 13.69 14.33 11.94
C ARG A 81 14.43 13.09 11.45
N TYR A 82 15.73 13.21 11.16
CA TYR A 82 16.56 12.08 10.73
C TYR A 82 16.61 10.97 11.78
N TYR A 83 16.90 11.30 13.04
CA TYR A 83 16.91 10.32 14.12
C TYR A 83 15.52 9.73 14.38
N CYS A 84 14.47 10.55 14.31
CA CYS A 84 13.09 10.09 14.44
C CYS A 84 12.73 9.07 13.35
N MET A 85 13.10 9.31 12.08
CA MET A 85 12.88 8.35 11.00
C MET A 85 13.63 7.02 11.26
N TRP A 86 14.89 7.05 11.70
CA TRP A 86 15.60 5.82 12.05
C TRP A 86 14.98 5.09 13.24
N PHE A 87 14.54 5.82 14.27
CA PHE A 87 13.79 5.25 15.38
C PHE A 87 12.51 4.55 14.88
N MET A 88 11.76 5.15 13.95
CA MET A 88 10.58 4.52 13.35
C MET A 88 10.95 3.21 12.62
N VAL A 89 12.07 3.17 11.89
CA VAL A 89 12.56 1.94 11.23
C VAL A 89 12.90 0.85 12.25
N PHE A 90 13.71 1.18 13.26
CA PHE A 90 14.16 0.19 14.24
C PHE A 90 13.03 -0.30 15.16
N SER A 91 12.16 0.61 15.62
CA SER A 91 10.98 0.23 16.41
C SER A 91 10.00 -0.63 15.61
N ASN A 92 9.85 -0.37 14.31
CA ASN A 92 9.04 -1.23 13.45
C ASN A 92 9.60 -2.65 13.39
N PHE A 93 10.91 -2.79 13.19
CA PHE A 93 11.56 -4.09 13.20
C PHE A 93 11.42 -4.78 14.57
N ALA A 94 11.64 -4.05 15.67
CA ALA A 94 11.51 -4.57 17.03
C ALA A 94 10.10 -5.07 17.34
N ILE A 95 9.05 -4.33 16.94
CA ILE A 95 7.66 -4.75 17.12
C ILE A 95 7.38 -6.02 16.30
N CYS A 96 7.80 -6.06 15.04
CA CYS A 96 7.61 -7.25 14.20
C CYS A 96 8.34 -8.48 14.76
N LEU A 97 9.56 -8.30 15.26
CA LEU A 97 10.33 -9.36 15.90
C LEU A 97 9.67 -9.84 17.20
N ALA A 98 9.20 -8.92 18.04
CA ALA A 98 8.52 -9.27 19.29
C ALA A 98 7.21 -10.03 19.03
N LEU A 99 6.42 -9.62 18.03
CA LEU A 99 5.21 -10.34 17.61
C LEU A 99 5.54 -11.73 17.04
N GLU A 100 6.66 -11.85 16.33
CA GLU A 100 7.13 -13.12 15.79
C GLU A 100 7.57 -14.07 16.91
N ILE A 101 8.36 -13.60 17.89
CA ILE A 101 8.76 -14.39 19.07
C ILE A 101 7.53 -14.78 19.89
N GLN A 102 6.62 -13.84 20.15
CA GLN A 102 5.40 -14.09 20.93
C GLN A 102 4.55 -15.18 20.31
N LYS A 103 4.46 -15.20 18.98
CA LYS A 103 3.74 -16.25 18.27
C LYS A 103 4.48 -17.58 18.28
N SER A 104 5.78 -17.57 17.99
CA SER A 104 6.58 -18.81 17.85
C SER A 104 6.77 -19.55 19.17
N TYR A 105 6.85 -18.82 20.29
CA TYR A 105 7.18 -19.39 21.59
C TYR A 105 6.06 -19.26 22.62
N GLY A 106 4.90 -18.67 22.25
CA GLY A 106 3.78 -18.44 23.17
C GLY A 106 4.06 -17.41 24.27
N ILE A 107 5.18 -16.68 24.19
CA ILE A 107 5.59 -15.70 25.20
C ILE A 107 4.88 -14.37 24.96
N LYS A 108 4.10 -13.87 25.92
CA LYS A 108 3.42 -12.58 25.78
C LYS A 108 4.39 -11.41 26.01
N LEU A 109 5.02 -10.91 24.95
CA LEU A 109 5.94 -9.77 24.98
C LEU A 109 5.22 -8.43 24.84
N ILE A 110 4.19 -8.38 24.00
CA ILE A 110 3.42 -7.17 23.70
C ILE A 110 1.94 -7.53 23.77
N THR A 111 1.21 -6.87 24.68
CA THR A 111 -0.25 -6.83 24.66
C THR A 111 -0.72 -5.85 23.60
N TYR A 112 -1.45 -6.34 22.61
CA TYR A 112 -1.95 -5.48 21.56
C TYR A 112 -3.29 -6.00 21.02
N ASN A 113 -4.32 -5.16 21.14
CA ASN A 113 -5.66 -5.36 20.61
C ASN A 113 -6.05 -4.07 19.87
N GLY A 114 -5.86 -3.96 18.54
CA GLY A 114 -6.34 -2.77 17.80
C GLY A 114 -5.54 -2.36 16.56
N ILE A 115 -5.20 -1.06 16.45
CA ILE A 115 -4.40 -0.39 15.39
C ILE A 115 -2.96 -0.07 15.88
N ASN A 116 -1.93 -0.46 15.10
CA ASN A 116 -0.52 -0.43 15.50
C ASN A 116 0.24 0.33 14.42
N PRO A 117 0.25 1.67 14.48
CA PRO A 117 1.07 2.44 13.56
C PRO A 117 2.55 2.08 13.68
N GLY A 118 3.03 1.67 14.86
CA GLY A 118 4.41 1.22 15.07
C GLY A 118 4.83 0.06 14.18
N LYS A 119 3.89 -0.79 13.75
CA LYS A 119 4.14 -1.93 12.87
C LYS A 119 4.33 -1.55 11.39
N TRP A 120 4.03 -0.32 11.00
CA TRP A 120 4.02 0.09 9.60
C TRP A 120 4.79 1.38 9.33
N TRP A 121 5.02 2.18 10.36
CA TRP A 121 5.66 3.49 10.21
C TRP A 121 7.13 3.41 9.77
N GLY A 122 7.80 2.27 9.95
CA GLY A 122 9.17 2.07 9.50
C GLY A 122 9.27 2.07 7.98
N PHE A 123 8.27 1.50 7.29
CA PHE A 123 8.20 1.57 5.82
C PHE A 123 8.00 3.00 5.31
N LEU A 124 7.16 3.80 5.99
CA LEU A 124 7.01 5.22 5.69
C LEU A 124 8.35 5.95 5.85
N ALA A 125 9.03 5.72 6.98
CA ALA A 125 10.31 6.33 7.29
C ALA A 125 11.40 5.95 6.27
N LEU A 126 11.48 4.68 5.87
CA LEU A 126 12.37 4.22 4.80
C LEU A 126 12.09 4.98 3.49
N GLY A 127 10.83 5.07 3.09
CA GLY A 127 10.42 5.83 1.90
C GLY A 127 10.83 7.30 1.97
N MET A 128 10.67 7.94 3.13
CA MET A 128 11.09 9.33 3.35
C MET A 128 12.62 9.51 3.33
N ILE A 129 13.37 8.57 3.92
CA ILE A 129 14.85 8.57 3.89
C ILE A 129 15.35 8.43 2.45
N VAL A 130 14.78 7.51 1.67
CA VAL A 130 15.14 7.27 0.27
C VAL A 130 14.78 8.49 -0.59
N ALA A 131 13.56 9.03 -0.45
CA ALA A 131 13.12 10.22 -1.19
C ALA A 131 13.98 11.46 -0.89
N GLY A 132 14.56 11.55 0.32
CA GLY A 132 15.45 12.62 0.73
C GLY A 132 16.88 12.53 0.17
N ARG A 133 17.25 11.42 -0.50
CA ARG A 133 18.64 11.16 -0.93
C ARG A 133 18.71 10.83 -2.42
N GLN A 134 18.84 11.85 -3.26
CA GLN A 134 19.06 11.69 -4.71
C GLN A 134 20.31 10.84 -5.04
N ASN A 135 21.31 10.86 -4.15
CA ASN A 135 22.52 10.04 -4.30
C ASN A 135 22.22 8.53 -4.32
N ILE A 136 21.13 8.07 -3.70
CA ILE A 136 20.74 6.65 -3.74
C ILE A 136 20.36 6.26 -5.16
N PHE A 137 19.48 7.03 -5.81
CA PHE A 137 19.08 6.77 -7.19
C PHE A 137 20.27 6.85 -8.15
N ARG A 138 21.15 7.85 -7.96
CA ARG A 138 22.40 7.97 -8.73
C ARG A 138 23.30 6.75 -8.55
N TYR A 139 23.47 6.28 -7.32
CA TYR A 139 24.27 5.08 -7.02
C TYR A 139 23.65 3.83 -7.64
N ILE A 140 22.33 3.65 -7.53
CA ILE A 140 21.61 2.53 -8.15
C ILE A 140 21.83 2.53 -9.66
N ASN A 141 21.76 3.69 -10.31
CA ASN A 141 22.00 3.80 -11.74
C ASN A 141 23.45 3.46 -12.11
N ASN A 142 24.43 3.96 -11.33
CA ASN A 142 25.86 3.75 -11.60
C ASN A 142 26.34 2.32 -11.32
N HIS A 143 25.68 1.60 -10.39
CA HIS A 143 26.07 0.24 -9.99
C HIS A 143 24.94 -0.78 -10.22
N ARG A 144 24.13 -0.54 -11.25
CA ARG A 144 22.87 -1.24 -11.50
C ARG A 144 22.97 -2.77 -11.41
N LEU A 145 23.93 -3.38 -12.11
CA LEU A 145 24.05 -4.83 -12.13
C LEU A 145 24.36 -5.40 -10.74
N LYS A 146 25.22 -4.72 -9.97
CA LYS A 146 25.50 -5.09 -8.57
C LYS A 146 24.25 -4.95 -7.71
N VAL A 147 23.48 -3.88 -7.89
CA VAL A 147 22.23 -3.65 -7.16
C VAL A 147 21.17 -4.69 -7.53
N ILE A 148 21.03 -5.06 -8.81
CA ILE A 148 20.12 -6.11 -9.27
C ILE A 148 20.49 -7.45 -8.65
N LEU A 149 21.77 -7.82 -8.66
CA LEU A 149 22.24 -9.07 -8.06
C LEU A 149 21.97 -9.10 -6.55
N LEU A 150 22.34 -8.03 -5.84
CA LEU A 150 22.15 -7.94 -4.39
C LEU A 150 20.66 -7.93 -4.00
N SER A 151 19.84 -7.15 -4.71
CA SER A 151 18.40 -7.08 -4.45
C SER A 151 17.67 -8.38 -4.82
N SER A 152 18.10 -9.06 -5.88
CA SER A 152 17.64 -10.42 -6.20
C SER A 152 17.99 -11.41 -5.09
N LEU A 153 19.23 -11.40 -4.60
CA LEU A 153 19.66 -12.26 -3.50
C LEU A 153 18.83 -12.00 -2.23
N VAL A 154 18.64 -10.74 -1.87
CA VAL A 154 17.82 -10.33 -0.72
C VAL A 154 16.35 -10.75 -0.88
N THR A 155 15.81 -10.65 -2.11
CA THR A 155 14.46 -11.13 -2.46
C THR A 155 14.33 -12.63 -2.28
N VAL A 156 15.32 -13.40 -2.78
CA VAL A 156 15.34 -14.86 -2.64
C VAL A 156 15.43 -15.27 -1.17
N ILE A 157 16.33 -14.66 -0.40
CA ILE A 157 16.44 -14.91 1.05
C ILE A 157 15.12 -14.58 1.75
N GLY A 158 14.54 -13.42 1.48
CA GLY A 158 13.25 -13.02 2.06
C GLY A 158 12.09 -13.93 1.65
N THR A 159 12.16 -14.56 0.48
CA THR A 159 11.17 -15.55 0.03
C THR A 159 11.36 -16.89 0.72
N LEU A 160 12.61 -17.38 0.85
CA LEU A 160 12.93 -18.69 1.40
C LEU A 160 12.84 -18.75 2.92
N LEU A 161 13.17 -17.66 3.62
CA LEU A 161 13.22 -17.63 5.08
C LEU A 161 11.88 -18.01 5.73
N PRO A 162 10.71 -17.59 5.22
CA PRO A 162 9.41 -18.10 5.68
C PRO A 162 9.20 -19.61 5.49
N PHE A 163 9.75 -20.21 4.44
CA PHE A 163 9.65 -21.66 4.22
C PHE A 163 10.54 -22.43 5.19
N TRP A 164 11.79 -22.01 5.34
CA TRP A 164 12.75 -22.69 6.23
C TRP A 164 12.37 -22.62 7.70
N THR A 165 11.66 -21.57 8.09
CA THR A 165 11.17 -21.41 9.46
C THR A 165 9.82 -22.08 9.69
N ASN A 166 9.27 -22.80 8.71
CA ASN A 166 7.91 -23.38 8.74
C ASN A 166 6.84 -22.35 9.05
N THR A 167 7.00 -21.17 8.49
CA THR A 167 6.17 -20.03 8.82
C THR A 167 5.26 -19.59 7.66
N VAL A 168 5.25 -20.30 6.53
CA VAL A 168 4.41 -20.05 5.35
C VAL A 168 2.91 -19.88 5.71
N GLY A 169 2.27 -18.80 5.25
CA GLY A 169 0.82 -18.57 5.41
C GLY A 169 0.40 -17.39 6.31
N TYR A 170 1.32 -16.79 7.10
CA TYR A 170 1.01 -15.68 8.01
C TYR A 170 1.78 -14.40 7.67
N MET A 171 1.55 -13.87 6.46
CA MET A 171 2.37 -12.80 5.89
C MET A 171 2.21 -11.42 6.54
N TYR A 172 1.25 -11.20 7.43
CA TYR A 172 0.97 -9.82 7.85
C TYR A 172 1.83 -9.33 9.03
N ASN A 173 2.50 -10.21 9.80
CA ASN A 173 3.14 -9.84 11.07
C ASN A 173 4.60 -10.31 11.22
N ARG A 174 5.41 -10.33 10.16
CA ARG A 174 6.77 -10.92 10.24
C ARG A 174 7.89 -9.97 9.89
N SER A 175 8.95 -10.03 10.71
CA SER A 175 10.23 -9.41 10.38
C SER A 175 10.84 -10.05 9.12
N SER A 176 10.55 -11.35 8.88
CA SER A 176 11.01 -12.12 7.72
C SER A 176 10.62 -11.56 6.35
N LEU A 177 9.59 -10.70 6.29
CA LEU A 177 9.15 -10.07 5.04
C LEU A 177 9.83 -8.73 4.75
N PHE A 178 10.56 -8.16 5.71
CA PHE A 178 11.35 -6.95 5.46
C PHE A 178 12.41 -7.17 4.37
N PRO A 179 13.22 -8.25 4.40
CA PRO A 179 14.14 -8.55 3.31
C PRO A 179 13.41 -8.68 1.98
N LEU A 180 12.28 -9.40 1.93
CA LEU A 180 11.52 -9.56 0.69
C LEU A 180 11.04 -8.21 0.14
N ALA A 181 10.40 -7.39 0.98
CA ALA A 181 9.88 -6.09 0.58
C ALA A 181 10.99 -5.14 0.12
N ILE A 182 12.12 -5.09 0.84
CA ILE A 182 13.28 -4.28 0.48
C ILE A 182 13.89 -4.77 -0.83
N GLY A 183 14.14 -6.08 -0.94
CA GLY A 183 14.71 -6.71 -2.12
C GLY A 183 13.88 -6.43 -3.38
N VAL A 184 12.58 -6.73 -3.34
CA VAL A 184 11.68 -6.51 -4.49
C VAL A 184 11.59 -5.03 -4.85
N THR A 185 11.48 -4.15 -3.86
CA THR A 185 11.37 -2.70 -4.12
C THR A 185 12.64 -2.17 -4.79
N VAL A 186 13.81 -2.50 -4.26
CA VAL A 186 15.10 -2.06 -4.83
C VAL A 186 15.33 -2.70 -6.19
N LEU A 187 14.93 -3.95 -6.38
CA LEU A 187 15.02 -4.65 -7.65
C LEU A 187 14.17 -3.96 -8.72
N ILE A 188 12.91 -3.65 -8.42
CA ILE A 188 12.02 -2.92 -9.33
C ILE A 188 12.62 -1.56 -9.68
N ILE A 189 13.11 -0.80 -8.69
CA ILE A 189 13.77 0.49 -8.94
C ILE A 189 14.98 0.29 -9.86
N ALA A 190 15.87 -0.65 -9.55
CA ALA A 190 17.07 -0.89 -10.35
C ALA A 190 16.76 -1.34 -11.79
N ILE A 191 15.68 -2.10 -12.00
CA ILE A 191 15.25 -2.51 -13.34
C ILE A 191 14.64 -1.32 -14.09
N PHE A 192 13.72 -0.59 -13.49
CA PHE A 192 12.88 0.41 -14.18
C PHE A 192 13.43 1.84 -14.20
N GLU A 193 14.56 2.11 -13.54
CA GLU A 193 15.24 3.42 -13.58
C GLU A 193 15.86 3.72 -14.96
N GLN A 194 16.04 2.72 -15.83
CA GLN A 194 16.58 2.93 -17.18
C GLN A 194 15.65 3.81 -18.03
N ARG A 195 16.25 4.67 -18.88
CA ARG A 195 15.52 5.33 -19.96
C ARG A 195 15.06 4.25 -20.93
N GLU A 196 13.75 4.15 -21.17
CA GLU A 196 13.12 3.26 -22.17
C GLU A 196 13.01 1.76 -21.82
N VAL A 197 12.63 1.41 -20.59
CA VAL A 197 12.21 0.03 -20.28
C VAL A 197 10.82 -0.27 -20.86
N PRO A 198 10.65 -1.32 -21.68
CA PRO A 198 9.33 -1.73 -22.18
C PRO A 198 8.41 -2.05 -21.00
N GLY A 199 7.16 -1.58 -21.08
CA GLY A 199 6.17 -1.78 -20.00
C GLY A 199 6.32 -0.85 -18.80
N LYS A 200 7.30 0.07 -18.75
CA LYS A 200 7.44 1.09 -17.69
C LYS A 200 6.16 1.91 -17.49
N ASN A 201 5.58 2.39 -18.59
CA ASN A 201 4.34 3.17 -18.56
C ASN A 201 3.14 2.34 -18.07
N THR A 202 3.08 1.07 -18.48
CA THR A 202 2.04 0.13 -18.02
C THR A 202 2.16 -0.13 -16.53
N LEU A 203 3.37 -0.44 -16.04
CA LEU A 203 3.62 -0.69 -14.62
C LEU A 203 3.34 0.56 -13.78
N ALA A 204 3.74 1.74 -14.26
CA ALA A 204 3.41 3.01 -13.61
C ALA A 204 1.88 3.25 -13.56
N SER A 205 1.17 2.95 -14.65
CA SER A 205 -0.30 3.05 -14.69
C SER A 205 -0.98 2.09 -13.71
N ILE A 206 -0.52 0.84 -13.63
CA ILE A 206 -1.00 -0.14 -12.64
C ILE A 206 -0.69 0.38 -11.23
N GLY A 207 0.52 0.89 -10.99
CA GLY A 207 0.93 1.48 -9.71
C GLY A 207 0.04 2.66 -9.29
N GLN A 208 -0.36 3.52 -10.23
CA GLN A 208 -1.29 4.62 -9.96
C GLN A 208 -2.71 4.13 -9.64
N LYS A 209 -3.11 2.98 -10.18
CA LYS A 209 -4.39 2.31 -9.94
C LYS A 209 -4.36 1.37 -8.72
N SER A 210 -3.18 1.09 -8.16
CA SER A 210 -2.96 0.07 -7.12
C SER A 210 -3.90 0.22 -5.93
N PHE A 211 -4.20 1.44 -5.49
CA PHE A 211 -5.14 1.68 -4.40
C PHE A 211 -6.58 1.26 -4.75
N GLY A 212 -7.03 1.56 -5.97
CA GLY A 212 -8.35 1.13 -6.45
C GLY A 212 -8.42 -0.39 -6.62
N ILE A 213 -7.36 -0.99 -7.18
CA ILE A 213 -7.23 -2.45 -7.31
C ILE A 213 -7.30 -3.08 -5.92
N TYR A 214 -6.55 -2.52 -4.96
CA TYR A 214 -6.54 -2.97 -3.58
C TYR A 214 -7.91 -2.88 -2.92
N LEU A 215 -8.73 -1.89 -3.25
CA LEU A 215 -10.09 -1.78 -2.70
C LEU A 215 -11.04 -2.86 -3.26
N ILE A 216 -10.97 -3.16 -4.55
CA ILE A 216 -11.99 -4.00 -5.21
C ILE A 216 -11.59 -5.46 -5.44
N HIS A 217 -10.29 -5.79 -5.37
CA HIS A 217 -9.80 -7.12 -5.73
C HIS A 217 -10.42 -8.26 -4.93
N LEU A 218 -10.75 -8.05 -3.65
CA LEU A 218 -11.33 -9.13 -2.82
C LEU A 218 -12.75 -9.49 -3.26
N PHE A 219 -13.57 -8.52 -3.68
CA PHE A 219 -14.88 -8.83 -4.25
C PHE A 219 -14.74 -9.71 -5.49
N ILE A 220 -13.79 -9.36 -6.36
CA ILE A 220 -13.57 -10.10 -7.59
C ILE A 220 -13.02 -11.49 -7.27
N ILE A 221 -12.04 -11.61 -6.36
CA ILE A 221 -11.53 -12.91 -5.91
C ILE A 221 -12.67 -13.75 -5.32
N HIS A 222 -13.51 -13.17 -4.46
CA HIS A 222 -14.62 -13.89 -3.86
C HIS A 222 -15.62 -14.35 -4.92
N PHE A 223 -16.03 -13.46 -5.83
CA PHE A 223 -16.93 -13.80 -6.93
C PHE A 223 -16.35 -14.90 -7.83
N LEU A 224 -15.09 -14.76 -8.27
CA LEU A 224 -14.44 -15.74 -9.13
C LEU A 224 -14.30 -17.10 -8.42
N LYS A 225 -13.96 -17.12 -7.13
CA LYS A 225 -13.64 -18.34 -6.39
C LYS A 225 -14.88 -19.06 -5.85
N TYR A 226 -15.84 -18.32 -5.32
CA TYR A 226 -16.98 -18.90 -4.59
C TYR A 226 -18.28 -18.87 -5.39
N ILE A 227 -18.45 -17.92 -6.32
CA ILE A 227 -19.66 -17.85 -7.16
C ILE A 227 -19.41 -18.54 -8.50
N LEU A 228 -18.28 -18.29 -9.16
CA LEU A 228 -17.90 -18.98 -10.41
C LEU A 228 -17.09 -20.27 -10.20
N GLU A 229 -16.80 -20.62 -8.95
CA GLU A 229 -16.07 -21.85 -8.57
C GLU A 229 -14.72 -22.06 -9.29
N ILE A 230 -14.02 -20.99 -9.67
CA ILE A 230 -12.71 -21.10 -10.31
C ILE A 230 -11.67 -21.50 -9.27
N LYS A 231 -11.22 -22.77 -9.32
CA LYS A 231 -10.30 -23.34 -8.33
C LYS A 231 -8.83 -23.01 -8.57
N VAL A 232 -8.44 -22.64 -9.80
CA VAL A 232 -7.03 -22.41 -10.17
C VAL A 232 -6.55 -21.03 -9.70
N PRO A 233 -5.64 -20.94 -8.70
CA PRO A 233 -5.29 -19.66 -8.07
C PRO A 233 -4.62 -18.65 -9.02
N LEU A 234 -3.81 -19.15 -9.95
CA LEU A 234 -3.15 -18.32 -10.96
C LEU A 234 -4.18 -17.64 -11.87
N LEU A 235 -5.19 -18.41 -12.31
CA LEU A 235 -6.25 -17.91 -13.18
C LEU A 235 -7.12 -16.89 -12.45
N VAL A 236 -7.48 -17.16 -11.19
CA VAL A 236 -8.18 -16.19 -10.32
C VAL A 236 -7.38 -14.90 -10.21
N SER A 237 -6.06 -14.98 -10.02
CA SER A 237 -5.19 -13.80 -9.88
C SER A 237 -5.13 -12.97 -11.17
N ILE A 238 -4.97 -13.63 -12.32
CA ILE A 238 -4.94 -12.98 -13.64
C ILE A 238 -6.27 -12.27 -13.93
N PHE A 239 -7.40 -12.98 -13.79
CA PHE A 239 -8.71 -12.38 -14.00
C PHE A 239 -9.02 -11.27 -13.01
N THR A 240 -8.62 -11.41 -11.74
CA THR A 240 -8.75 -10.34 -10.76
C THR A 240 -8.08 -9.07 -11.24
N ILE A 241 -6.83 -9.14 -11.70
CA ILE A 241 -6.08 -7.97 -12.18
C ILE A 241 -6.77 -7.35 -13.40
N ILE A 242 -7.14 -8.17 -14.40
CA ILE A 242 -7.79 -7.72 -15.63
C ILE A 242 -9.12 -7.01 -15.31
N ILE A 243 -9.99 -7.65 -14.55
CA ILE A 243 -11.30 -7.11 -14.17
C ILE A 243 -11.13 -5.83 -13.34
N CYS A 244 -10.19 -5.81 -12.38
CA CYS A 244 -9.91 -4.61 -11.59
C CYS A 244 -9.53 -3.43 -12.48
N LEU A 245 -8.63 -3.64 -13.45
CA LEU A 245 -8.18 -2.59 -14.35
C LEU A 245 -9.32 -2.03 -15.20
N HIS A 246 -10.18 -2.91 -15.74
CA HIS A 246 -11.35 -2.50 -16.51
C HIS A 246 -12.39 -1.74 -15.67
N ILE A 247 -12.72 -2.24 -14.48
CA ILE A 247 -13.67 -1.57 -13.58
C ILE A 247 -13.19 -0.15 -13.23
N LEU A 248 -11.89 0.02 -12.97
CA LEU A 248 -11.34 1.33 -12.62
C LEU A 248 -11.36 2.30 -13.81
N ASP A 249 -11.17 1.81 -15.04
CA ASP A 249 -11.25 2.66 -16.23
C ASP A 249 -12.70 3.06 -16.54
N ILE A 250 -13.65 2.12 -16.43
CA ILE A 250 -15.08 2.40 -16.56
C ILE A 250 -15.54 3.38 -15.48
N GLY A 251 -15.12 3.18 -14.23
CA GLY A 251 -15.46 4.06 -13.11
C GLY A 251 -14.99 5.50 -13.32
N LYS A 252 -13.80 5.70 -13.92
CA LYS A 252 -13.32 7.04 -14.30
C LYS A 252 -14.19 7.68 -15.38
N LEU A 253 -14.56 6.92 -16.40
CA LEU A 253 -15.43 7.40 -17.49
C LEU A 253 -16.79 7.81 -16.95
N LEU A 254 -17.44 6.93 -16.16
CA LEU A 254 -18.73 7.22 -15.54
C LEU A 254 -18.68 8.46 -14.64
N TRP A 255 -17.64 8.57 -13.81
CA TRP A 255 -17.46 9.75 -12.96
C TRP A 255 -17.29 11.04 -13.77
N SER A 256 -16.54 10.99 -14.86
CA SER A 256 -16.36 12.15 -15.75
C SER A 256 -17.69 12.58 -16.41
N SER A 257 -18.49 11.62 -16.86
CA SER A 257 -19.82 11.87 -17.44
C SER A 257 -20.79 12.45 -16.41
N LEU A 258 -20.83 11.90 -15.20
CA LEU A 258 -21.63 12.41 -14.08
C LEU A 258 -21.22 13.83 -13.69
N ALA A 259 -19.91 14.10 -13.58
CA ALA A 259 -19.41 15.43 -13.26
C ALA A 259 -19.78 16.46 -14.34
N ASN A 260 -19.72 16.07 -15.61
CA ASN A 260 -20.16 16.91 -16.73
C ASN A 260 -21.66 17.22 -16.67
N LEU A 261 -22.48 16.22 -16.30
CA LEU A 261 -23.92 16.38 -16.15
C LEU A 261 -24.27 17.33 -14.99
N ILE A 262 -23.63 17.16 -13.84
CA ILE A 262 -23.86 17.98 -12.63
C ILE A 262 -23.41 19.44 -12.84
N THR A 263 -22.34 19.66 -13.60
CA THR A 263 -21.78 21.00 -13.84
C THR A 263 -22.30 21.68 -15.11
N GLY A 264 -23.27 21.07 -15.80
CA GLY A 264 -23.84 21.60 -17.04
C GLY A 264 -22.78 21.86 -18.12
N GLY A 265 -21.78 20.97 -18.24
CA GLY A 265 -20.68 21.08 -19.20
C GLY A 265 -19.65 22.18 -18.89
N LYS A 266 -19.77 22.90 -17.76
CA LYS A 266 -18.80 23.95 -17.36
C LYS A 266 -17.60 23.42 -16.57
N SER A 267 -17.60 22.15 -16.17
CA SER A 267 -16.40 21.54 -15.60
C SER A 267 -15.41 21.26 -16.72
N LYS A 268 -14.29 21.99 -16.73
CA LYS A 268 -13.02 21.34 -17.05
C LYS A 268 -12.88 20.26 -15.98
N VAL A 269 -13.30 19.04 -16.29
CA VAL A 269 -12.92 17.88 -15.49
C VAL A 269 -11.41 17.96 -15.44
N ILE A 270 -10.88 18.39 -14.29
CA ILE A 270 -9.49 18.19 -13.98
C ILE A 270 -9.41 16.68 -13.83
N VAL A 271 -9.28 15.99 -14.97
CA VAL A 271 -8.61 14.72 -15.03
C VAL A 271 -7.31 15.06 -14.35
N VAL A 272 -7.17 14.63 -13.10
CA VAL A 272 -5.93 14.75 -12.37
C VAL A 272 -5.01 13.85 -13.18
N ASP A 273 -4.42 14.42 -14.22
CA ASP A 273 -3.48 13.75 -15.06
C ASP A 273 -2.31 13.47 -14.14
N TYR A 274 -2.13 12.19 -13.83
CA TYR A 274 -1.09 11.74 -12.91
C TYR A 274 0.31 12.03 -13.48
N LYS A 275 0.39 12.57 -14.72
CA LYS A 275 1.61 12.98 -15.39
C LYS A 275 2.33 14.18 -14.77
N GLU A 276 1.69 15.05 -13.99
CA GLU A 276 2.32 16.32 -13.59
C GLU A 276 3.27 16.29 -12.37
N ASN A 277 3.56 15.15 -11.74
CA ASN A 277 4.54 15.11 -10.63
C ASN A 277 5.33 13.80 -10.56
N LEU A 278 6.07 13.48 -11.63
CA LEU A 278 7.28 12.65 -11.54
C LEU A 278 8.49 13.51 -11.84
#